data_AF-A0ABD1XPI2-F1
#
_entry.id   AF-A0ABD1XPI2-F1
#
_cell.length_a   1.000
_cell.length_b   1.000
_cell.length_c   1.000
_cell.angle_alpha   90.00
_cell.angle_beta   90.00
_cell.angle_gamma   90.00
#
_symmetry.space_group_name_H-M   'P 1'
#
loop_
_entity.id
_entity.type
_entity.pdbx_description
1 polymer ?
#
loop_
_entity_poly.entity_id
_entity_poly.type
_entity_poly.pdbx_seq_one_letter_code
_entity_poly.pdbx_strand_id
1 'polypeptide(L)'
;MEKAAILSTLIFFAVLPFTHALCFNHSRGMCSDVCESDHCTDPSRLRYGKYCGVGYSGCKGAAPCDGLDACCQQHDDCVGTESDDLEEDGTTNTTCSDWLLKCVQEWNHSTGAHDQFQGSSCSRQDVVNSIAVVTQQATGRYFYPYCHGHMYYCNTATVASAIPSPFCLLAVVSSIFLGFW
;
A
#
# COMPACT_ATOMS: atom_id res chain seq x y z
N MET A 1 3.61 -55.10 -27.39
CA MET A 1 4.12 -53.91 -26.69
C MET A 1 3.03 -52.88 -26.36
N GLU A 2 1.77 -53.07 -26.78
CA GLU A 2 0.67 -52.12 -26.49
C GLU A 2 0.10 -52.16 -25.07
N LYS A 3 0.09 -53.32 -24.38
CA LYS A 3 -0.60 -53.44 -23.07
C LYS A 3 0.10 -52.68 -21.93
N ALA A 4 1.42 -52.52 -22.00
CA ALA A 4 2.20 -51.81 -20.99
C ALA A 4 2.03 -50.28 -21.08
N ALA A 5 1.80 -49.74 -22.28
CA ALA A 5 1.61 -48.31 -22.51
C ALA A 5 0.26 -47.81 -21.97
N ILE A 6 -0.78 -48.66 -22.04
CA ILE A 6 -2.14 -48.35 -21.54
C ILE A 6 -2.16 -48.36 -20.01
N LEU A 7 -1.45 -49.30 -19.38
CA LEU A 7 -1.37 -49.36 -17.91
C LEU A 7 -0.61 -48.15 -17.34
N SER A 8 0.42 -47.68 -18.04
CA SER A 8 1.20 -46.50 -17.64
C SER A 8 0.41 -45.19 -17.75
N THR A 9 -0.47 -45.05 -18.74
CA THR A 9 -1.32 -43.85 -18.91
C THR A 9 -2.46 -43.81 -17.90
N LEU A 10 -3.10 -44.95 -17.59
CA LEU A 10 -4.17 -45.03 -16.58
C LEU A 10 -3.67 -44.71 -15.17
N ILE A 11 -2.43 -45.11 -14.83
CA ILE A 11 -1.81 -44.75 -13.55
C ILE A 11 -1.64 -43.23 -13.47
N PHE A 12 -1.09 -42.58 -14.50
CA PHE A 12 -0.91 -41.11 -14.52
C PHE A 12 -2.23 -40.35 -14.30
N PHE A 13 -3.32 -40.73 -14.98
CA PHE A 13 -4.62 -40.07 -14.81
C PHE A 13 -5.27 -40.33 -13.44
N ALA A 14 -4.92 -41.41 -12.74
CA ALA A 14 -5.46 -41.72 -11.41
C ALA A 14 -4.68 -41.05 -10.27
N VAL A 15 -3.36 -40.81 -10.40
CA VAL A 15 -2.55 -40.10 -9.39
C VAL A 15 -2.51 -38.58 -9.56
N LEU A 16 -2.66 -38.05 -10.78
CA LEU A 16 -2.71 -36.60 -11.04
C LEU A 16 -3.82 -35.85 -10.26
N PRO A 17 -5.05 -36.36 -10.08
CA PRO A 17 -6.04 -35.67 -9.24
C PRO A 17 -5.74 -35.82 -7.75
N PHE A 18 -4.96 -36.82 -7.32
CA PHE A 18 -4.60 -37.03 -5.92
C PHE A 18 -3.46 -36.12 -5.44
N THR A 19 -2.57 -35.67 -6.32
CA THR A 19 -1.52 -34.70 -5.97
C THR A 19 -2.03 -33.26 -5.83
N HIS A 20 -3.22 -32.93 -6.36
CA HIS A 20 -3.83 -31.62 -6.17
C HIS A 20 -4.53 -31.46 -4.81
N ALA A 21 -4.83 -32.56 -4.11
CA ALA A 21 -5.55 -32.52 -2.83
C ALA A 21 -4.65 -32.28 -1.60
N LEU A 22 -3.32 -32.26 -1.75
CA LEU A 22 -2.37 -32.15 -0.61
C LEU A 22 -1.59 -30.84 -0.54
N CYS A 23 -1.80 -29.89 -1.46
CA CYS A 23 -1.02 -28.64 -1.50
C CYS A 23 -1.83 -27.34 -1.41
N PHE A 24 -3.14 -27.39 -1.16
CA PHE A 24 -3.86 -26.23 -0.62
C PHE A 24 -3.88 -26.30 0.91
N ASN A 25 -2.69 -26.39 1.50
CA ASN A 25 -2.51 -25.81 2.81
C ASN A 25 -2.56 -24.31 2.54
N HIS A 26 -3.70 -23.67 2.82
CA HIS A 26 -3.78 -22.21 2.84
C HIS A 26 -2.64 -21.78 3.75
N SER A 27 -1.52 -21.32 3.15
CA SER A 27 -0.42 -20.72 3.89
C SER A 27 -1.13 -19.70 4.75
N ARG A 28 -1.19 -19.94 6.06
CA ARG A 28 -1.48 -18.86 6.99
C ARG A 28 -0.39 -17.85 6.65
N GLY A 29 -0.77 -16.81 5.91
CA GLY A 29 0.16 -15.79 5.46
C GLY A 29 1.01 -15.41 6.65
N MET A 30 2.33 -15.34 6.45
CA MET A 30 3.25 -14.97 7.51
C MET A 30 2.76 -13.64 8.08
N CYS A 31 2.15 -13.69 9.28
CA CYS A 31 1.57 -12.54 9.95
C CYS A 31 2.54 -12.04 11.02
N SER A 32 2.48 -10.75 11.32
CA SER A 32 3.37 -10.15 12.31
C SER A 32 2.74 -10.06 13.69
N ASP A 33 3.51 -10.38 14.72
CA ASP A 33 3.20 -10.12 16.13
C ASP A 33 4.18 -9.13 16.77
N VAL A 34 5.10 -8.56 16.00
CA VAL A 34 6.17 -7.65 16.44
C VAL A 34 5.98 -6.26 15.82
N CYS A 35 6.29 -5.22 16.59
CA CYS A 35 6.31 -3.84 16.09
C CYS A 35 7.61 -3.59 15.32
N GLU A 36 7.54 -3.66 13.99
CA GLU A 36 8.67 -3.39 13.09
C GLU A 36 8.76 -1.89 12.75
N SER A 37 9.96 -1.39 12.43
CA SER A 37 10.18 -0.02 11.93
C SER A 37 11.32 -0.02 10.92
N ASP A 38 11.19 -0.86 9.90
CA ASP A 38 12.19 -1.09 8.87
C ASP A 38 11.76 -0.50 7.52
N HIS A 39 12.76 -0.17 6.68
CA HIS A 39 12.55 0.34 5.33
C HIS A 39 11.63 1.57 5.26
N CYS A 40 11.73 2.47 6.25
CA CYS A 40 10.85 3.63 6.47
C CYS A 40 10.64 4.54 5.24
N THR A 41 11.65 4.64 4.37
CA THR A 41 11.67 5.50 3.17
C THR A 41 11.52 4.73 1.87
N ASP A 42 11.27 3.42 1.94
CA ASP A 42 11.04 2.56 0.78
C ASP A 42 9.58 2.10 0.79
N PRO A 43 8.69 2.76 0.01
CA PRO A 43 7.27 2.46 0.00
C PRO A 43 6.95 0.99 -0.31
N SER A 44 7.78 0.32 -1.11
CA SER A 44 7.57 -1.07 -1.54
C SER A 44 7.98 -2.11 -0.50
N ARG A 45 8.87 -1.72 0.44
CA ARG A 45 9.43 -2.62 1.46
C ARG A 45 9.14 -2.19 2.89
N LEU A 46 8.44 -1.07 3.07
CA LEU A 46 8.06 -0.53 4.37
C LEU A 46 7.44 -1.63 5.25
N ARG A 47 7.96 -1.76 6.47
CA ARG A 47 7.35 -2.52 7.54
C ARG A 47 7.30 -1.66 8.78
N TYR A 48 6.13 -1.12 9.06
CA TYR A 48 5.89 -0.29 10.23
C TYR A 48 4.78 -0.90 11.10
N GLY A 49 5.05 -1.01 12.39
CA GLY A 49 4.17 -1.71 13.32
C GLY A 49 3.97 -3.17 12.89
N LYS A 50 2.73 -3.65 13.00
CA LYS A 50 2.35 -5.01 12.59
C LYS A 50 1.58 -5.03 11.28
N TYR A 51 1.02 -3.88 10.86
CA TYR A 51 0.02 -3.81 9.79
C TYR A 51 0.40 -2.90 8.64
N CYS A 52 1.37 -1.98 8.79
CA CYS A 52 1.71 -1.08 7.70
C CYS A 52 2.78 -1.68 6.78
N GLY A 53 2.37 -2.20 5.63
CA GLY A 53 3.27 -2.61 4.55
C GLY A 53 2.55 -3.36 3.41
N VAL A 54 3.13 -3.35 2.21
CA VAL A 54 2.54 -4.07 1.07
C VAL A 54 2.66 -5.59 1.29
N GLY A 55 1.51 -6.27 1.36
CA GLY A 55 1.47 -7.72 1.62
C GLY A 55 1.98 -8.12 3.00
N TYR A 56 2.01 -7.18 3.95
CA TYR A 56 2.45 -7.37 5.32
C TYR A 56 1.30 -6.99 6.25
N SER A 57 0.92 -7.91 7.14
CA SER A 57 -0.19 -7.68 8.08
C SER A 57 0.02 -8.39 9.40
N GLY A 58 -0.71 -7.96 10.42
CA GLY A 58 -0.59 -8.49 11.78
C GLY A 58 -1.40 -9.76 11.98
N CYS A 59 -1.00 -10.57 12.96
CA CYS A 59 -1.73 -11.79 13.29
C CYS A 59 -3.12 -11.50 13.85
N LYS A 60 -4.04 -12.46 13.68
CA LYS A 60 -5.41 -12.36 14.18
C LYS A 60 -5.43 -12.02 15.68
N GLY A 61 -6.06 -10.91 16.04
CA GLY A 61 -6.19 -10.45 17.42
C GLY A 61 -4.95 -9.75 17.99
N ALA A 62 -3.91 -9.52 17.19
CA ALA A 62 -2.80 -8.67 17.61
C ALA A 62 -3.26 -7.21 17.73
N ALA A 63 -2.91 -6.57 18.84
CA ALA A 63 -3.16 -5.15 19.00
C ALA A 63 -2.16 -4.34 18.14
N PRO A 64 -2.59 -3.22 17.53
CA PRO A 64 -1.71 -2.33 16.80
C PRO A 64 -0.69 -1.68 17.76
N CYS A 65 0.47 -1.34 17.21
CA CYS A 65 1.59 -0.77 17.96
C CYS A 65 1.35 0.69 18.38
N ASP A 66 0.67 1.47 17.53
CA ASP A 66 0.29 2.85 17.78
C ASP A 66 -0.96 3.25 16.95
N GLY A 67 -1.29 4.54 16.94
CA GLY A 67 -2.42 5.05 16.18
C GLY A 67 -2.27 4.94 14.66
N LEU A 68 -1.05 4.96 14.12
CA LEU A 68 -0.81 4.77 12.69
C LEU A 68 -0.99 3.31 12.28
N ASP A 69 -0.43 2.40 13.08
CA ASP A 69 -0.57 0.96 12.88
C ASP A 69 -2.04 0.52 12.98
N ALA A 70 -2.86 1.22 13.77
CA ALA A 70 -4.31 1.02 13.82
C ALA A 70 -5.01 1.45 12.51
N CYS A 71 -4.54 2.52 11.85
CA CYS A 71 -5.02 2.87 10.51
C CYS A 71 -4.73 1.73 9.52
N CYS A 72 -3.52 1.17 9.56
CA CYS A 72 -3.15 0.08 8.66
C CYS A 72 -3.92 -1.20 8.96
N GLN A 73 -4.15 -1.55 10.24
CA GLN A 73 -4.99 -2.69 10.62
C GLN A 73 -6.39 -2.59 10.02
N GLN A 74 -7.04 -1.43 10.16
CA GLN A 74 -8.38 -1.23 9.63
C GLN A 74 -8.43 -1.26 8.11
N HIS A 75 -7.37 -0.79 7.43
CA HIS A 75 -7.22 -0.91 5.99
C HIS A 75 -7.09 -2.37 5.55
N ASP A 76 -6.23 -3.14 6.20
CA ASP A 76 -6.03 -4.56 5.90
C ASP A 76 -7.29 -5.38 6.12
N ASP A 77 -8.02 -5.10 7.22
CA ASP A 77 -9.32 -5.71 7.48
C ASP A 77 -10.33 -5.35 6.38
N CYS A 78 -10.36 -4.08 5.93
CA CYS A 78 -11.23 -3.63 4.84
C CYS A 78 -10.92 -4.36 3.53
N VAL A 79 -9.64 -4.43 3.14
CA VAL A 79 -9.21 -5.13 1.93
C VAL A 79 -9.48 -6.63 2.02
N GLY A 80 -9.19 -7.23 3.18
CA GLY A 80 -9.40 -8.66 3.44
C GLY A 80 -10.87 -9.07 3.34
N THR A 81 -11.79 -8.27 3.92
CA THR A 81 -13.23 -8.52 3.82
C THR A 81 -13.78 -8.44 2.41
N GLU A 82 -13.14 -7.67 1.52
CA GLU A 82 -13.58 -7.48 0.14
C GLU A 82 -12.98 -8.56 -0.81
N SER A 83 -11.86 -9.18 -0.41
CA SER A 83 -11.13 -10.19 -1.22
C SER A 83 -11.66 -11.62 -1.11
N ASP A 84 -12.50 -11.91 -0.11
CA ASP A 84 -13.09 -13.25 0.07
C ASP A 84 -14.26 -13.53 -0.89
N ASP A 85 -14.86 -12.48 -1.48
CA ASP A 85 -16.10 -12.62 -2.27
C ASP A 85 -15.91 -12.55 -3.79
N LEU A 86 -14.80 -12.02 -4.32
CA LEU A 86 -14.56 -11.91 -5.77
C LEU A 86 -13.06 -12.00 -6.08
N GLU A 87 -12.69 -12.61 -7.21
CA GLU A 87 -11.32 -12.77 -7.72
C GLU A 87 -10.59 -11.43 -8.05
N GLU A 88 -11.01 -10.31 -7.45
CA GLU A 88 -10.47 -8.96 -7.63
C GLU A 88 -9.67 -8.55 -6.39
N ASP A 89 -8.43 -8.11 -6.60
CA ASP A 89 -7.52 -7.66 -5.54
C ASP A 89 -8.10 -6.44 -4.82
N GLY A 90 -8.63 -6.66 -3.61
CA GLY A 90 -9.26 -5.64 -2.76
C GLY A 90 -8.34 -4.45 -2.43
N THR A 91 -7.03 -4.53 -2.69
CA THR A 91 -6.10 -3.41 -2.54
C THR A 91 -6.41 -2.22 -3.47
N THR A 92 -7.18 -2.47 -4.53
CA THR A 92 -7.68 -1.42 -5.45
C THR A 92 -9.00 -0.81 -5.00
N ASN A 93 -9.56 -1.25 -3.86
CA ASN A 93 -10.77 -0.66 -3.30
C ASN A 93 -10.49 0.79 -2.88
N THR A 94 -10.96 1.71 -3.71
CA THR A 94 -10.79 3.15 -3.49
C THR A 94 -11.37 3.63 -2.16
N THR A 95 -12.38 2.95 -1.61
CA THR A 95 -12.96 3.29 -0.29
C THR A 95 -11.98 2.98 0.84
N CYS A 96 -11.40 1.78 0.86
CA CYS A 96 -10.42 1.39 1.88
C CYS A 96 -9.18 2.30 1.81
N SER A 97 -8.69 2.53 0.60
CA SER A 97 -7.52 3.36 0.35
C SER A 97 -7.75 4.86 0.67
N ASP A 98 -8.90 5.43 0.31
CA ASP A 98 -9.26 6.82 0.65
C ASP A 98 -9.36 6.99 2.17
N TRP A 99 -9.95 6.02 2.87
CA TRP A 99 -10.05 6.03 4.33
C TRP A 99 -8.66 5.95 4.97
N LEU A 100 -7.77 5.09 4.46
CA LEU A 100 -6.40 4.98 4.96
C LEU A 100 -5.65 6.31 4.82
N LEU A 101 -5.72 6.95 3.65
CA LEU A 101 -5.09 8.27 3.44
C LEU A 101 -5.61 9.31 4.45
N LYS A 102 -6.92 9.32 4.70
CA LYS A 102 -7.52 10.21 5.70
C LYS A 102 -6.98 9.94 7.11
N CYS A 103 -6.99 8.67 7.53
CA CYS A 103 -6.55 8.25 8.87
C CYS A 103 -5.08 8.60 9.12
N VAL A 104 -4.20 8.33 8.14
CA VAL A 104 -2.77 8.65 8.20
C VAL A 104 -2.54 10.16 8.34
N GLN A 105 -3.33 11.00 7.65
CA GLN A 105 -3.22 12.46 7.77
C GLN A 105 -3.69 12.97 9.13
N GLU A 106 -4.80 12.44 9.64
CA GLU A 106 -5.29 12.79 10.98
C GLU A 106 -4.26 12.38 12.06
N TRP A 107 -3.66 11.20 11.93
CA TRP A 107 -2.58 10.75 12.80
C TRP A 107 -1.35 11.65 12.70
N ASN A 108 -0.93 12.04 11.49
CA ASN A 108 0.23 12.90 11.28
C ASN A 108 0.11 14.22 12.05
N HIS A 109 -1.11 14.76 12.15
CA HIS A 109 -1.41 16.01 12.85
C HIS A 109 -1.76 15.83 14.33
N SER A 110 -1.91 14.59 14.79
CA SER A 110 -2.19 14.27 16.20
C SER A 110 -0.94 14.42 17.07
N THR A 111 -1.14 14.66 18.37
CA THR A 111 -0.05 14.76 19.36
C THR A 111 -0.38 13.96 20.61
N GLY A 112 0.63 13.54 21.38
CA GLY A 112 0.44 12.94 22.70
C GLY A 112 0.19 11.42 22.66
N ALA A 113 -0.95 10.93 23.15
CA ALA A 113 -1.27 9.50 23.26
C ALA A 113 -1.32 8.74 21.92
N HIS A 114 -1.18 9.46 20.80
CA HIS A 114 -1.12 8.95 19.44
C HIS A 114 0.30 9.01 18.84
N ASP A 115 1.33 9.30 19.64
CA ASP A 115 2.71 9.30 19.16
C ASP A 115 3.16 7.89 18.74
N GLN A 116 4.28 7.84 17.99
CA GLN A 116 4.85 6.59 17.50
C GLN A 116 5.17 5.66 18.66
N PHE A 117 5.00 4.35 18.45
CA PHE A 117 5.36 3.36 19.46
C PHE A 117 6.82 3.49 19.90
N GLN A 118 7.08 3.16 21.17
CA GLN A 118 8.41 3.33 21.75
C GLN A 118 9.45 2.47 21.03
N GLY A 119 10.57 3.09 20.63
CA GLY A 119 11.68 2.40 19.99
C GLY A 119 11.60 2.33 18.46
N SER A 120 10.58 2.94 17.84
CA SER A 120 10.54 3.10 16.37
C SER A 120 11.79 3.82 15.86
N SER A 121 12.48 3.23 14.88
CA SER A 121 13.58 3.88 14.14
C SER A 121 13.09 4.77 13.01
N CYS A 122 11.82 4.66 12.61
CA CYS A 122 11.27 5.48 11.54
C CYS A 122 10.86 6.86 12.02
N SER A 123 11.16 7.89 11.23
CA SER A 123 10.58 9.21 11.45
C SER A 123 9.11 9.22 11.03
N ARG A 124 8.27 9.95 11.77
CA ARG A 124 6.84 10.15 11.45
C ARG A 124 6.61 10.47 9.97
N GLN A 125 7.39 11.40 9.43
CA GLN A 125 7.20 11.88 8.06
C GLN A 125 7.59 10.86 7.00
N ASP A 126 8.63 10.06 7.23
CA ASP A 126 9.06 9.03 6.28
C ASP A 126 7.98 7.95 6.12
N VAL A 127 7.40 7.51 7.23
CA VAL A 127 6.32 6.51 7.22
C VAL A 127 5.07 7.06 6.52
N VAL A 128 4.66 8.29 6.88
CA VAL A 128 3.51 8.96 6.23
C VAL A 128 3.71 9.06 4.73
N ASN A 129 4.89 9.48 4.28
CA ASN A 129 5.20 9.62 2.86
C ASN A 129 5.19 8.26 2.15
N SER A 130 5.82 7.25 2.74
CA SER A 130 5.90 5.91 2.16
C SER A 130 4.53 5.26 2.01
N ILE A 131 3.68 5.34 3.04
CA ILE A 131 2.28 4.85 2.97
C ILE A 131 1.52 5.63 1.90
N ALA A 132 1.60 6.96 1.92
CA ALA A 132 0.86 7.77 0.97
C ALA A 132 1.24 7.45 -0.48
N VAL A 133 2.52 7.23 -0.80
CA VAL A 133 2.95 6.91 -2.18
C VAL A 133 2.30 5.63 -2.69
N VAL A 134 2.29 4.54 -1.93
CA VAL A 134 1.69 3.27 -2.39
C VAL A 134 0.17 3.35 -2.47
N THR A 135 -0.49 3.98 -1.51
CA THR A 135 -1.96 4.10 -1.51
C THR A 135 -2.47 5.02 -2.63
N GLN A 136 -1.72 6.06 -2.97
CA GLN A 136 -2.03 6.94 -4.11
C GLN A 136 -1.91 6.21 -5.46
N GLN A 137 -0.91 5.32 -5.60
CA GLN A 137 -0.74 4.51 -6.80
C GLN A 137 -1.89 3.52 -6.97
N ALA A 138 -2.36 2.90 -5.88
CA ALA A 138 -3.50 1.98 -5.91
C ALA A 138 -4.82 2.66 -6.29
N THR A 139 -5.01 3.92 -5.91
CA THR A 139 -6.26 4.68 -6.17
C THR A 139 -6.22 5.55 -7.42
N GLY A 140 -5.04 5.82 -7.98
CA GLY A 140 -4.85 6.85 -9.00
C GLY A 140 -5.14 8.27 -8.51
N ARG A 141 -5.15 8.50 -7.19
CA ARG A 141 -5.36 9.82 -6.56
C ARG A 141 -4.07 10.24 -5.90
N TYR A 142 -3.58 11.45 -6.18
CA TYR A 142 -2.30 11.92 -5.64
C TYR A 142 -2.53 12.87 -4.45
N PHE A 143 -1.87 12.57 -3.33
CA PHE A 143 -1.75 13.46 -2.17
C PHE A 143 -0.45 14.25 -2.34
N TYR A 144 -0.58 15.44 -2.91
CA TYR A 144 0.52 16.41 -2.99
C TYR A 144 0.45 17.37 -1.81
N PRO A 145 1.56 17.62 -1.10
CA PRO A 145 1.61 18.66 -0.06
C PRO A 145 1.46 20.10 -0.62
N TYR A 146 1.48 20.28 -1.94
CA TYR A 146 1.42 21.60 -2.58
C TYR A 146 0.50 21.62 -3.82
N CYS A 147 -0.81 21.52 -3.59
CA CYS A 147 -1.78 22.14 -4.49
C CYS A 147 -2.45 23.29 -3.73
N HIS A 148 -2.14 24.53 -4.10
CA HIS A 148 -2.89 25.74 -3.69
C HIS A 148 -2.98 26.07 -2.18
N GLY A 149 -2.11 25.53 -1.31
CA GLY A 149 -2.02 25.98 0.08
C GLY A 149 -3.24 25.63 0.97
N HIS A 150 -4.03 24.62 0.60
CA HIS A 150 -5.14 24.09 1.40
C HIS A 150 -5.14 22.55 1.38
N MET A 151 -5.47 21.90 2.50
CA MET A 151 -5.59 20.43 2.59
C MET A 151 -6.85 19.93 1.86
N TYR A 152 -6.72 19.53 0.58
CA TYR A 152 -7.80 18.83 -0.15
C TYR A 152 -7.26 17.73 -1.08
N TYR A 153 -8.07 16.71 -1.30
CA TYR A 153 -7.86 15.57 -2.21
C TYR A 153 -7.83 16.04 -3.68
N CYS A 154 -6.81 15.65 -4.45
CA CYS A 154 -6.73 15.92 -5.89
C CYS A 154 -6.91 14.64 -6.71
N ASN A 155 -7.88 14.67 -7.62
CA ASN A 155 -8.05 13.63 -8.63
C ASN A 155 -7.11 13.94 -9.82
N THR A 156 -6.75 12.95 -10.63
CA THR A 156 -5.95 13.16 -11.86
C THR A 156 -6.61 14.12 -12.86
N ALA A 157 -7.93 14.28 -12.81
CA ALA A 157 -8.66 15.28 -13.60
C ALA A 157 -8.33 16.74 -13.21
N THR A 158 -7.87 16.98 -11.97
CA THR A 158 -7.62 18.33 -11.44
C THR A 158 -6.20 18.82 -11.70
N VAL A 159 -5.23 17.92 -11.92
CA VAL A 159 -3.85 18.32 -12.31
C VAL A 159 -3.75 18.72 -13.79
N ALA A 160 -4.68 18.28 -14.63
CA ALA A 160 -4.74 18.68 -16.04
C ALA A 160 -5.23 20.13 -16.27
N SER A 161 -5.86 20.75 -15.26
CA SER A 161 -6.33 22.13 -15.31
C SER A 161 -5.41 23.14 -14.58
N ALA A 162 -4.27 22.68 -14.04
CA ALA A 162 -3.21 23.56 -13.57
C ALA A 162 -2.46 24.14 -14.79
N ILE A 163 -3.13 25.04 -15.49
CA ILE A 163 -2.49 25.95 -16.44
C ILE A 163 -1.49 26.78 -15.62
N PRO A 164 -0.17 26.70 -15.84
CA PRO A 164 0.75 27.60 -15.19
C PRO A 164 0.32 29.01 -15.54
N SER A 165 0.18 29.88 -14.53
CA SER A 165 -0.13 31.28 -14.77
C SER A 165 0.85 31.83 -15.82
N PRO A 166 0.40 32.68 -16.76
CA PRO A 166 1.25 33.19 -17.84
C PRO A 166 2.49 33.95 -17.32
N PHE A 167 2.54 34.28 -16.03
CA PHE A 167 3.69 34.88 -15.36
C PHE A 167 4.86 33.91 -15.12
N CYS A 168 4.64 32.59 -15.04
CA CYS A 168 5.73 31.61 -14.87
C CYS A 168 6.51 31.33 -16.16
N LEU A 169 5.87 31.43 -17.33
CA LEU A 169 6.53 31.17 -18.61
C LEU A 169 7.54 32.27 -19.00
N LEU A 170 7.35 33.51 -18.54
CA LEU A 170 8.28 34.61 -18.84
C LEU A 170 9.61 34.49 -18.09
N ALA A 171 9.66 33.85 -16.92
CA ALA A 171 10.89 33.66 -16.15
C ALA A 171 11.85 32.64 -16.81
N VAL A 172 11.30 31.64 -17.50
CA VAL A 172 12.11 30.61 -18.19
C VAL A 172 12.71 31.16 -19.49
N VAL A 173 11.98 32.01 -20.22
CA VAL A 173 12.47 32.57 -21.49
C VAL A 173 13.53 33.66 -21.28
N SER A 174 13.48 34.43 -20.18
CA SER A 174 14.49 35.46 -19.90
C SER A 174 15.86 34.90 -19.50
N SER A 175 15.91 33.68 -18.95
CA SER A 175 17.17 33.04 -18.55
C SER A 175 17.91 32.39 -19.72
N ILE A 176 17.25 32.19 -20.87
CA ILE A 176 17.85 31.60 -22.06
C ILE A 176 18.57 32.67 -22.93
N PHE A 177 18.16 33.94 -22.85
CA PHE A 177 18.72 35.00 -23.71
C PHE A 177 19.88 35.81 -23.10
N LEU A 178 20.26 35.60 -21.84
CA LEU A 178 21.40 36.28 -21.21
C LEU A 178 22.63 35.40 -20.97
N GLY A 179 22.59 34.13 -21.39
CA GLY A 179 23.70 33.16 -21.22
C GLY A 179 24.58 32.95 -22.46
N PHE A 180 24.35 33.69 -23.55
CA PHE A 180 25.19 33.65 -24.75
C PHE A 180 25.65 35.06 -25.11
N TRP A 181 26.69 35.53 -24.41
CA TRP A 181 27.67 36.47 -24.95
C TRP A 181 29.05 36.15 -24.38
#